data_AF-A0A329MGX9-F1
#
_entry.id   AF-A0A329MGX9-F1
#
_cell.length_a   1.000
_cell.length_b   1.000
_cell.length_c   1.000
_cell.angle_alpha   90.00
_cell.angle_beta   90.00
_cell.angle_gamma   90.00
#
_symmetry.space_group_name_H-M   'P 1'
#
loop_
_entity.id
_entity.type
_entity.pdbx_description
1 polymer ?
#
loop_
_entity_poly.entity_id
_entity_poly.type
_entity_poly.pdbx_seq_one_letter_code
_entity_poly.pdbx_strand_id
1 'polypeptide(L)'
;MEGVRMSTLRPYSLLLPASIPAFVGHEMNIYFDNLIPGDDGNYEFEVVCEIGRHQNERWTVVPEKEGLYALTIHLYSLDGERLASADSTVTVAKRTTENGPMRKALFIGDSTTAAGVFTEELLHLFDDDPLRLTLIGTQGTSPNVHEGRAGWKVESHFSMHESAFVIEGNFDFANYMQVNGFSGLNHVGIFLGINDVWHCKDDSSMQQLMDKEMPMLEEIVRQIRHYDAGIAIGIMLIIPPPRTQDGFGNSYGTKQTRRRYKRNVWMWNQELAGRFGNRHAESIELIPLHVNLDTVHNMPGVWEEANSRNSKQVWRQNDDVHPTVEGYRQIADTIYYWLRTL
;
A
#
# COMPACT_ATOMS: atom_id res chain seq x y z
N MET A 1 -11.34 18.13 12.29
CA MET A 1 -10.03 17.97 12.95
C MET A 1 -9.06 18.88 12.24
N GLU A 2 -8.41 19.79 12.96
CA GLU A 2 -7.33 20.61 12.40
C GLU A 2 -6.22 19.67 11.92
N GLY A 3 -5.86 19.77 10.65
CA GLY A 3 -4.74 19.02 10.08
C GLY A 3 -3.49 19.28 10.92
N VAL A 4 -2.80 18.21 11.30
CA VAL A 4 -1.52 18.29 11.98
C VAL A 4 -0.62 19.19 11.14
N ARG A 5 -0.31 20.40 11.65
CA ARG A 5 0.70 21.26 11.03
C ARG A 5 1.99 20.45 10.93
N MET A 6 2.48 20.25 9.71
CA MET A 6 3.64 19.39 9.37
C MET A 6 4.98 19.79 10.04
N SER A 7 4.99 20.74 10.97
CA SER A 7 6.18 21.24 11.65
C SER A 7 6.73 20.33 12.77
N THR A 8 6.22 19.11 12.95
CA THR A 8 6.65 18.20 14.05
C THR A 8 6.81 16.73 13.66
N LEU A 9 6.95 16.39 12.37
CA LEU A 9 7.18 14.99 11.98
C LEU A 9 8.56 14.50 12.46
N ARG A 10 8.54 13.61 13.46
CA ARG A 10 9.74 13.04 14.10
C ARG A 10 10.17 11.76 13.38
N PRO A 11 11.47 11.39 13.42
CA PRO A 11 11.95 10.14 12.80
C PRO A 11 11.30 8.87 13.37
N TYR A 12 10.69 8.95 14.56
CA TYR A 12 9.98 7.87 15.24
C TYR A 12 8.45 8.04 15.24
N SER A 13 7.89 8.94 14.42
CA SER A 13 6.44 9.04 14.30
C SER A 13 5.89 7.73 13.73
N LEU A 14 5.06 7.05 14.54
CA LEU A 14 4.42 5.79 14.14
C LEU A 14 3.24 6.08 13.21
N LEU A 15 3.19 5.35 12.10
CA LEU A 15 2.02 5.21 11.24
C LEU A 15 1.56 3.76 11.31
N LEU A 16 0.66 3.50 12.26
CA LEU A 16 0.00 2.21 12.42
C LEU A 16 -1.50 2.40 12.09
N PRO A 17 -2.02 1.72 11.06
CA PRO A 17 -3.44 1.75 10.74
C PRO A 17 -4.30 1.23 11.90
N ALA A 18 -5.47 1.83 12.10
CA ALA A 18 -6.39 1.46 13.18
C ALA A 18 -6.90 0.01 13.08
N SER A 19 -6.91 -0.57 11.88
CA SER A 19 -7.24 -1.97 11.62
C SER A 19 -6.22 -2.60 10.68
N ILE A 20 -5.80 -3.81 10.98
CA ILE A 20 -4.93 -4.66 10.15
C ILE A 20 -5.75 -5.88 9.71
N PRO A 21 -6.08 -6.01 8.41
CA PRO A 21 -6.80 -7.18 7.93
C PRO A 21 -5.86 -8.40 7.95
N ALA A 22 -6.39 -9.54 8.39
CA ALA A 22 -5.68 -10.81 8.42
C ALA A 22 -6.66 -11.96 8.12
N PHE A 23 -6.13 -13.14 7.82
CA PHE A 23 -6.95 -14.28 7.43
C PHE A 23 -6.43 -15.59 8.04
N VAL A 24 -7.35 -16.43 8.52
CA VAL A 24 -7.00 -17.72 9.14
C VAL A 24 -6.17 -18.57 8.17
N GLY A 25 -5.01 -19.03 8.64
CA GLY A 25 -4.09 -19.89 7.89
C GLY A 25 -3.14 -19.16 6.93
N HIS A 26 -3.21 -17.83 6.83
CA HIS A 26 -2.30 -17.04 6.00
C HIS A 26 -1.41 -16.12 6.86
N GLU A 27 -0.16 -15.90 6.43
CA GLU A 27 0.78 -15.06 7.18
C GLU A 27 0.41 -13.58 7.06
N MET A 28 0.44 -12.87 8.19
CA MET A 28 0.38 -11.40 8.23
C MET A 28 1.53 -10.85 9.06
N ASN A 29 2.15 -9.80 8.55
CA ASN A 29 3.32 -9.17 9.15
C ASN A 29 3.11 -7.66 9.35
N ILE A 30 3.82 -7.14 10.35
CA ILE A 30 4.01 -5.71 10.58
C ILE A 30 5.51 -5.49 10.74
N TYR A 31 6.17 -5.01 9.68
CA TYR A 31 7.61 -4.68 9.71
C TYR A 31 7.82 -3.30 10.34
N PHE A 32 8.71 -3.24 11.33
CA PHE A 32 8.87 -2.05 12.17
C PHE A 32 9.49 -0.86 11.42
N ASP A 33 10.46 -1.11 10.53
CA ASP A 33 11.00 -0.08 9.64
C ASP A 33 9.90 0.60 8.83
N ASN A 34 8.87 -0.13 8.40
CA ASN A 34 7.83 0.42 7.55
C ASN A 34 6.86 1.35 8.30
N LEU A 35 6.84 1.33 9.64
CA LEU A 35 5.93 2.15 10.45
C LEU A 35 6.44 3.57 10.68
N ILE A 36 7.72 3.84 10.45
CA ILE A 36 8.36 5.11 10.80
C ILE A 36 9.06 5.76 9.60
N PRO A 37 9.19 7.10 9.57
CA PRO A 37 9.94 7.78 8.51
C PRO A 37 11.46 7.66 8.70
N GLY A 38 11.92 7.31 9.91
CA GLY A 38 13.33 7.10 10.27
C GLY A 38 13.83 5.70 9.92
N ASP A 39 14.81 5.22 10.68
CA ASP A 39 15.38 3.88 10.53
C ASP A 39 15.18 3.14 11.85
N ASP A 40 14.58 1.95 11.79
CA ASP A 40 14.18 1.14 12.94
C ASP A 40 15.36 0.73 13.82
N GLY A 41 16.57 0.59 13.26
CA GLY A 41 17.78 0.25 14.01
C GLY A 41 18.21 1.30 15.04
N ASN A 42 17.56 2.47 15.11
CA ASN A 42 17.80 3.49 16.13
C ASN A 42 16.83 3.42 17.32
N TYR A 43 15.94 2.43 17.34
CA TYR A 43 14.84 2.34 18.31
C TYR A 43 14.65 0.90 18.78
N GLU A 44 13.98 0.75 19.91
CA GLU A 44 13.46 -0.54 20.37
C GLU A 44 11.95 -0.57 20.21
N PHE A 45 11.42 -1.69 19.72
CA PHE A 45 10.00 -1.92 19.54
C PHE A 45 9.53 -2.93 20.58
N GLU A 46 8.35 -2.67 21.14
CA GLU A 46 7.60 -3.61 21.95
C GLU A 46 6.22 -3.78 21.30
N VAL A 47 5.78 -5.02 21.17
CA VAL A 47 4.47 -5.35 20.60
C VAL A 47 3.66 -6.11 21.64
N VAL A 48 2.47 -5.60 21.92
CA VAL A 48 1.49 -6.21 22.80
C VAL A 48 0.33 -6.69 21.96
N CYS A 49 0.21 -8.00 21.77
CA CYS A 49 -0.92 -8.64 21.10
C CYS A 49 -1.08 -10.06 21.65
N GLU A 50 -2.32 -10.55 21.74
CA GLU A 50 -2.58 -11.91 22.25
C GLU A 50 -2.24 -13.01 21.23
N ILE A 51 -2.06 -12.65 19.95
CA ILE A 51 -1.63 -13.55 18.87
C ILE A 51 -0.34 -13.07 18.20
N GLY A 52 0.31 -14.01 17.52
CA GLY A 52 1.53 -13.75 16.76
C GLY A 52 2.80 -13.82 17.61
N ARG A 53 3.91 -13.41 17.00
CA ARG A 53 5.25 -13.44 17.58
C ARG A 53 5.98 -12.16 17.24
N HIS A 54 6.72 -11.64 18.20
CA HIS A 54 7.66 -10.55 18.00
C HIS A 54 9.00 -11.12 17.51
N GLN A 55 9.46 -10.68 16.35
CA GLN A 55 10.80 -10.91 15.80
C GLN A 55 11.61 -9.60 15.83
N ASN A 56 12.87 -9.61 15.43
CA ASN A 56 13.71 -8.41 15.55
C ASN A 56 13.18 -7.25 14.68
N GLU A 57 12.68 -7.59 13.50
CA GLU A 57 12.32 -6.69 12.42
C GLU A 57 10.80 -6.54 12.21
N ARG A 58 10.01 -7.45 12.80
CA ARG A 58 8.56 -7.52 12.58
C ARG A 58 7.80 -8.17 13.72
N TRP A 59 6.51 -7.84 13.82
CA TRP A 59 5.52 -8.76 14.37
C TRP A 59 4.97 -9.65 13.24
N THR A 60 4.76 -10.94 13.51
CA THR A 60 4.29 -11.91 12.52
C THR A 60 3.27 -12.86 13.12
N VAL A 61 2.25 -13.24 12.35
CA VAL A 61 1.23 -14.20 12.77
C VAL A 61 0.74 -15.04 11.60
N VAL A 62 0.42 -16.31 11.87
CA VAL A 62 -0.47 -17.11 11.03
C VAL A 62 -1.70 -17.40 11.90
N PRO A 63 -2.81 -16.65 11.74
CA PRO A 63 -3.93 -16.77 12.66
C PRO A 63 -4.60 -18.14 12.57
N GLU A 64 -4.92 -18.73 13.71
CA GLU A 64 -5.63 -20.02 13.78
C GLU A 64 -7.15 -19.85 13.92
N LYS A 65 -7.61 -18.66 14.34
CA LYS A 65 -9.01 -18.39 14.66
C LYS A 65 -9.41 -16.98 14.26
N GLU A 66 -10.62 -16.85 13.70
CA GLU A 66 -11.25 -15.55 13.43
C GLU A 66 -11.47 -14.74 14.71
N GLY A 67 -11.49 -13.42 14.59
CA GLY A 67 -11.71 -12.54 15.72
C GLY A 67 -11.11 -11.15 15.55
N LEU A 68 -11.29 -10.34 16.60
CA LEU A 68 -10.69 -9.03 16.73
C LEU A 68 -9.65 -9.11 17.84
N TYR A 69 -8.39 -8.87 17.50
CA TYR A 69 -7.26 -8.98 18.41
C TYR A 69 -6.64 -7.60 18.59
N ALA A 70 -6.66 -7.09 19.83
CA ALA A 70 -6.02 -5.80 20.12
C ALA A 70 -4.49 -5.91 19.92
N LEU A 71 -3.91 -4.91 19.27
CA LEU A 71 -2.48 -4.82 19.03
C LEU A 71 -2.00 -3.41 19.38
N THR A 72 -1.01 -3.32 20.25
CA THR A 72 -0.35 -2.06 20.58
C THR A 72 1.13 -2.17 20.25
N ILE A 73 1.68 -1.13 19.62
CA ILE A 73 3.12 -0.98 19.38
C ILE A 73 3.63 0.18 20.20
N HIS A 74 4.60 -0.08 21.07
CA HIS A 74 5.38 0.94 21.75
C HIS A 74 6.76 1.05 21.08
N LEU A 75 7.24 2.28 20.93
CA LEU A 75 8.56 2.58 20.39
C LEU A 75 9.34 3.33 21.45
N TYR A 76 10.54 2.82 21.76
CA TYR A 76 11.45 3.36 22.77
C TYR A 76 12.75 3.87 22.13
N SER A 77 13.40 4.81 22.81
CA SER A 77 14.81 5.11 22.57
C SER A 77 15.67 3.94 23.05
N LEU A 78 16.92 3.88 22.59
CA LEU A 78 17.90 2.90 23.10
C LEU A 78 18.25 3.08 24.58
N ASP A 79 17.90 4.22 25.17
CA ASP A 79 18.04 4.50 26.61
C ASP A 79 16.80 4.07 27.42
N GLY A 80 15.79 3.47 26.75
CA GLY A 80 14.57 2.96 27.38
C GLY A 80 13.45 4.00 27.58
N GLU A 81 13.56 5.21 27.01
CA GLU A 81 12.48 6.20 27.06
C GLU A 81 11.41 5.86 26.02
N ARG A 82 10.14 5.76 26.43
CA ARG A 82 9.03 5.56 25.48
C ARG A 82 8.80 6.82 24.64
N LEU A 83 9.12 6.77 23.36
CA LEU A 83 9.02 7.88 22.42
C LEU A 83 7.65 7.98 21.74
N ALA A 84 7.02 6.85 21.45
CA ALA A 84 5.71 6.79 20.80
C ALA A 84 4.93 5.51 21.16
N SER A 85 3.63 5.55 20.93
CA SER A 85 2.72 4.41 21.07
C SER A 85 1.60 4.53 20.04
N ALA A 86 1.16 3.42 19.47
CA ALA A 86 0.00 3.37 18.60
C ALA A 86 -0.78 2.06 18.82
N ASP A 87 -2.10 2.16 18.73
CA ASP A 87 -3.02 1.04 18.87
C ASP A 87 -3.62 0.66 17.52
N SER A 88 -3.94 -0.62 17.37
CA SER A 88 -4.59 -1.21 16.21
C SER A 88 -5.44 -2.40 16.62
N THR A 89 -6.29 -2.86 15.71
CA THR A 89 -7.03 -4.11 15.83
C THR A 89 -6.67 -5.02 14.65
N VAL A 90 -6.13 -6.20 14.94
CA VAL A 90 -5.97 -7.24 13.91
C VAL A 90 -7.33 -7.90 13.70
N THR A 91 -7.91 -7.68 12.53
CA THR A 91 -9.23 -8.21 12.14
C THR A 91 -9.01 -9.48 11.34
N VAL A 92 -9.19 -10.63 11.99
CA VAL A 92 -8.97 -11.94 11.38
C VAL A 92 -10.29 -12.47 10.83
N ALA A 93 -10.40 -12.54 9.51
CA ALA A 93 -11.48 -13.27 8.83
C ALA A 93 -11.11 -14.75 8.61
N LYS A 94 -12.10 -15.58 8.31
CA LYS A 94 -11.89 -16.97 7.90
C LYS A 94 -12.60 -17.27 6.58
N ARG A 95 -12.22 -18.39 5.97
CA ARG A 95 -12.88 -18.91 4.79
C ARG A 95 -14.33 -19.28 5.13
N THR A 96 -15.26 -18.73 4.37
CA THR A 96 -16.69 -19.09 4.42
C THR A 96 -16.88 -20.38 3.65
N THR A 97 -17.72 -21.27 4.16
CA THR A 97 -18.12 -22.50 3.45
C THR A 97 -19.29 -22.28 2.49
N GLU A 98 -19.93 -21.12 2.58
CA GLU A 98 -21.04 -20.70 1.72
C GLU A 98 -20.53 -19.88 0.54
N ASN A 99 -21.17 -20.06 -0.62
CA ASN A 99 -20.99 -19.18 -1.77
C ASN A 99 -21.48 -17.78 -1.39
N GLY A 100 -20.60 -16.79 -1.47
CA GLY A 100 -20.96 -15.38 -1.27
C GLY A 100 -21.03 -14.63 -2.60
N PRO A 101 -21.32 -13.31 -2.56
CA PRO A 101 -21.39 -12.51 -3.77
C PRO A 101 -20.02 -12.43 -4.44
N MET A 102 -20.03 -12.60 -5.77
CA MET A 102 -18.81 -12.51 -6.57
C MET A 102 -18.10 -11.18 -6.36
N ARG A 103 -16.79 -11.22 -6.10
CA ARG A 103 -15.99 -10.00 -6.08
C ARG A 103 -15.74 -9.58 -7.53
N LYS A 104 -16.21 -8.40 -7.91
CA LYS A 104 -15.90 -7.78 -9.19
C LYS A 104 -15.14 -6.49 -8.91
N ALA A 105 -13.85 -6.49 -9.23
CA ALA A 105 -12.92 -5.46 -8.79
C ALA A 105 -12.25 -4.73 -9.95
N LEU A 106 -11.98 -3.45 -9.73
CA LEU A 106 -11.15 -2.60 -10.59
C LEU A 106 -9.98 -2.08 -9.75
N PHE A 107 -8.75 -2.26 -10.23
CA PHE A 107 -7.55 -1.71 -9.60
C PHE A 107 -6.99 -0.57 -10.43
N ILE A 108 -6.99 0.64 -9.88
CA ILE A 108 -6.44 1.86 -10.48
C ILE A 108 -5.07 2.10 -9.85
N GLY A 109 -4.03 2.30 -10.66
CA GLY A 109 -2.72 2.57 -10.09
C GLY A 109 -1.63 2.93 -11.08
N ASP A 110 -0.39 2.83 -10.61
CA ASP A 110 0.82 3.17 -11.36
C ASP A 110 1.53 1.93 -11.93
N SER A 111 2.86 1.97 -12.03
CA SER A 111 3.71 0.84 -12.44
C SER A 111 3.52 -0.40 -11.58
N THR A 112 3.20 -0.25 -10.30
CA THR A 112 3.03 -1.36 -9.37
C THR A 112 1.80 -2.17 -9.76
N THR A 113 0.72 -1.49 -10.15
CA THR A 113 -0.47 -2.13 -10.74
C THR A 113 -0.22 -2.56 -12.18
N ALA A 114 0.53 -1.78 -12.97
CA ALA A 114 0.82 -2.09 -14.37
C ALA A 114 1.65 -3.38 -14.54
N ALA A 115 2.42 -3.77 -13.53
CA ALA A 115 3.16 -5.02 -13.52
C ALA A 115 2.22 -6.25 -13.57
N GLY A 116 0.96 -6.11 -13.13
CA GLY A 116 -0.04 -7.18 -13.16
C GLY A 116 0.21 -8.34 -12.19
N VAL A 117 1.33 -8.33 -11.45
CA VAL A 117 1.75 -9.49 -10.63
C VAL A 117 0.83 -9.68 -9.42
N PHE A 118 0.50 -8.61 -8.68
CA PHE A 118 -0.39 -8.77 -7.51
C PHE A 118 -1.83 -9.09 -7.93
N THR A 119 -2.29 -8.59 -9.07
CA THR A 119 -3.64 -8.87 -9.57
C THR A 119 -3.75 -10.30 -10.12
N GLU A 120 -2.68 -10.83 -10.71
CA GLU A 120 -2.57 -12.25 -11.07
C GLU A 120 -2.59 -13.14 -9.83
N GLU A 121 -1.81 -12.81 -8.81
CA GLU A 121 -1.82 -13.56 -7.55
C GLU A 121 -3.19 -13.51 -6.86
N LEU A 122 -3.90 -12.37 -6.92
CA LEU A 122 -5.27 -12.29 -6.42
C LEU A 122 -6.19 -13.28 -7.15
N LEU A 123 -6.10 -13.40 -8.47
CA LEU A 123 -6.88 -14.40 -9.21
C LEU A 123 -6.57 -15.82 -8.70
N HIS A 124 -5.28 -16.16 -8.51
CA HIS A 124 -4.88 -17.44 -7.95
C HIS A 124 -5.42 -17.68 -6.53
N LEU A 125 -5.37 -16.69 -5.65
CA LEU A 125 -5.92 -16.80 -4.29
C LEU A 125 -7.44 -17.04 -4.29
N PHE A 126 -8.15 -16.56 -5.32
CA PHE A 126 -9.59 -16.75 -5.49
C PHE A 126 -9.98 -17.96 -6.37
N ASP A 127 -9.03 -18.71 -6.93
CA ASP A 127 -9.31 -19.88 -7.79
C ASP A 127 -10.01 -21.02 -7.03
N ASP A 128 -9.70 -21.18 -5.74
CA ASP A 128 -10.36 -22.16 -4.86
C ASP A 128 -11.22 -21.48 -3.78
N ASP A 129 -11.43 -20.17 -3.88
CA ASP A 129 -12.25 -19.42 -2.93
C ASP A 129 -13.72 -19.37 -3.39
N PRO A 130 -14.69 -19.73 -2.53
CA PRO A 130 -16.12 -19.69 -2.86
C PRO A 130 -16.65 -18.32 -3.29
N LEU A 131 -15.98 -17.22 -2.92
CA LEU A 131 -16.40 -15.88 -3.33
C LEU A 131 -16.09 -15.60 -4.79
N ARG A 132 -15.03 -16.19 -5.37
CA ARG A 132 -14.52 -15.88 -6.71
C ARG A 132 -14.13 -14.40 -6.91
N LEU A 133 -13.23 -14.16 -7.86
CA LEU A 133 -12.83 -12.81 -8.27
C LEU A 133 -12.95 -12.66 -9.79
N THR A 134 -13.52 -11.55 -10.23
CA THR A 134 -13.47 -11.08 -11.62
C THR A 134 -12.84 -9.70 -11.62
N LEU A 135 -11.83 -9.49 -12.45
CA LEU A 135 -11.23 -8.18 -12.65
C LEU A 135 -11.85 -7.49 -13.86
N ILE A 136 -11.98 -6.17 -13.79
CA ILE A 136 -12.32 -5.32 -14.93
C ILE A 136 -11.25 -4.25 -15.11
N GLY A 137 -11.08 -3.78 -16.34
CA GLY A 137 -10.06 -2.80 -16.73
C GLY A 137 -9.77 -2.86 -18.22
N THR A 138 -9.11 -1.83 -18.73
CA THR A 138 -8.71 -1.72 -20.14
C THR A 138 -7.23 -2.02 -20.37
N GLN A 139 -6.42 -2.12 -19.31
CA GLN A 139 -5.02 -2.53 -19.37
C GLN A 139 -4.88 -4.01 -18.96
N GLY A 140 -3.73 -4.61 -19.32
CA GLY A 140 -3.44 -6.02 -19.03
C GLY A 140 -4.04 -6.97 -20.07
N THR A 141 -4.20 -8.23 -19.69
CA THR A 141 -4.78 -9.28 -20.55
C THR A 141 -5.72 -10.14 -19.73
N SER A 142 -6.96 -10.31 -20.20
CA SER A 142 -7.97 -11.12 -19.50
C SER A 142 -7.46 -12.53 -19.18
N PRO A 143 -7.67 -13.04 -17.95
CA PRO A 143 -8.49 -12.48 -16.87
C PRO A 143 -7.80 -11.39 -16.02
N ASN A 144 -6.50 -11.17 -16.17
CA ASN A 144 -5.71 -10.21 -15.41
C ASN A 144 -5.74 -8.80 -16.04
N VAL A 145 -6.86 -8.10 -15.85
CA VAL A 145 -7.07 -6.73 -16.34
C VAL A 145 -7.12 -5.71 -15.20
N HIS A 146 -6.68 -4.48 -15.46
CA HIS A 146 -6.56 -3.41 -14.46
C HIS A 146 -6.51 -2.02 -15.15
N GLU A 147 -6.36 -0.95 -14.36
CA GLU A 147 -6.10 0.44 -14.80
C GLU A 147 -4.78 0.94 -14.20
N GLY A 148 -3.75 0.13 -14.40
CA GLY A 148 -2.38 0.39 -13.93
C GLY A 148 -1.52 0.91 -15.06
N ARG A 149 -0.82 2.03 -14.86
CA ARG A 149 0.03 2.64 -15.90
C ARG A 149 1.39 3.09 -15.34
N ALA A 150 2.47 2.63 -15.96
CA ALA A 150 3.82 2.93 -15.49
C ALA A 150 4.13 4.43 -15.51
N GLY A 151 4.67 4.94 -14.39
CA GLY A 151 5.02 6.36 -14.22
C GLY A 151 3.84 7.31 -13.95
N TRP A 152 2.61 6.80 -13.90
CA TRP A 152 1.43 7.64 -13.70
C TRP A 152 1.25 8.08 -12.25
N LYS A 153 0.65 9.26 -12.11
CA LYS A 153 0.34 9.95 -10.85
C LYS A 153 -1.16 10.10 -10.67
N VAL A 154 -1.60 10.69 -9.56
CA VAL A 154 -3.02 11.05 -9.37
C VAL A 154 -3.50 11.97 -10.50
N GLU A 155 -2.80 13.08 -10.76
CA GLU A 155 -3.11 14.00 -11.86
C GLU A 155 -3.18 13.32 -13.24
N SER A 156 -2.35 12.29 -13.48
CA SER A 156 -2.35 11.57 -14.76
C SER A 156 -3.69 10.89 -15.01
N HIS A 157 -4.17 10.11 -14.05
CA HIS A 157 -5.48 9.46 -14.14
C HIS A 157 -6.63 10.48 -14.18
N PHE A 158 -6.47 11.61 -13.48
CA PHE A 158 -7.51 12.61 -13.34
C PHE A 158 -7.71 13.49 -14.59
N SER A 159 -6.64 13.85 -15.30
CA SER A 159 -6.67 14.95 -16.27
C SER A 159 -6.00 14.69 -17.60
N MET A 160 -5.14 13.66 -17.73
CA MET A 160 -4.48 13.37 -19.00
C MET A 160 -5.47 12.75 -19.99
N HIS A 161 -5.46 13.25 -21.22
CA HIS A 161 -6.34 12.74 -22.28
C HIS A 161 -6.11 11.26 -22.63
N GLU A 162 -4.95 10.70 -22.29
CA GLU A 162 -4.65 9.28 -22.43
C GLU A 162 -5.32 8.40 -21.36
N SER A 163 -5.86 9.02 -20.30
CA SER A 163 -6.55 8.31 -19.22
C SER A 163 -7.88 7.78 -19.74
N ALA A 164 -8.16 6.50 -19.50
CA ALA A 164 -9.45 5.89 -19.85
C ALA A 164 -10.63 6.56 -19.11
N PHE A 165 -10.34 7.27 -18.01
CA PHE A 165 -11.33 8.00 -17.22
C PHE A 165 -11.55 9.43 -17.71
N VAL A 166 -10.71 9.97 -18.60
CA VAL A 166 -10.84 11.35 -19.08
C VAL A 166 -11.60 11.35 -20.39
N ILE A 167 -12.88 11.72 -20.32
CA ILE A 167 -13.80 11.74 -21.46
C ILE A 167 -14.27 13.17 -21.68
N GLU A 168 -14.13 13.65 -22.92
CA GLU A 168 -14.39 15.05 -23.28
C GLU A 168 -13.63 16.06 -22.38
N GLY A 169 -12.43 15.67 -21.95
CA GLY A 169 -11.53 16.51 -21.14
C GLY A 169 -11.82 16.53 -19.64
N ASN A 170 -12.76 15.71 -19.15
CA ASN A 170 -13.10 15.63 -17.73
C ASN A 170 -12.98 14.19 -17.21
N PHE A 171 -12.57 14.03 -15.95
CA PHE A 171 -12.70 12.75 -15.27
C PHE A 171 -14.18 12.36 -15.18
N ASP A 172 -14.55 11.23 -15.77
CA ASP A 172 -15.92 10.72 -15.83
C ASP A 172 -15.93 9.20 -15.66
N PHE A 173 -16.10 8.77 -14.41
CA PHE A 173 -16.11 7.36 -14.06
C PHE A 173 -17.34 6.63 -14.62
N ALA A 174 -18.50 7.28 -14.63
CA ALA A 174 -19.74 6.67 -15.10
C ALA A 174 -19.68 6.39 -16.61
N ASN A 175 -19.16 7.34 -17.38
CA ASN A 175 -18.97 7.19 -18.81
C ASN A 175 -17.87 6.16 -19.13
N TYR A 176 -16.77 6.11 -18.36
CA TYR A 176 -15.79 5.01 -18.45
C TYR A 176 -16.45 3.63 -18.29
N MET A 177 -17.33 3.46 -17.29
CA MET A 177 -18.06 2.21 -17.10
C MET A 177 -18.97 1.90 -18.29
N GLN A 178 -19.65 2.92 -18.82
CA GLN A 178 -20.57 2.79 -19.95
C GLN A 178 -19.85 2.41 -21.26
N VAL A 179 -18.80 3.13 -21.67
CA VAL A 179 -18.11 2.92 -22.96
C VAL A 179 -17.43 1.55 -23.04
N ASN A 180 -16.99 1.02 -21.90
CA ASN A 180 -16.37 -0.29 -21.82
C ASN A 180 -17.38 -1.42 -21.57
N GLY A 181 -18.67 -1.10 -21.43
CA GLY A 181 -19.71 -2.10 -21.15
C GLY A 181 -19.57 -2.79 -19.80
N PHE A 182 -18.89 -2.15 -18.84
CA PHE A 182 -18.70 -2.69 -17.50
C PHE A 182 -19.96 -2.48 -16.65
N SER A 183 -20.29 -3.47 -15.83
CA SER A 183 -21.43 -3.44 -14.92
C SER A 183 -21.21 -4.40 -13.74
N GLY A 184 -21.93 -4.17 -12.64
CA GLY A 184 -21.84 -5.00 -11.43
C GLY A 184 -20.50 -4.91 -10.71
N LEU A 185 -19.74 -3.83 -10.92
CA LEU A 185 -18.55 -3.50 -10.14
C LEU A 185 -18.97 -3.30 -8.68
N ASN A 186 -18.24 -3.92 -7.75
CA ASN A 186 -18.52 -3.75 -6.32
C ASN A 186 -17.27 -3.43 -5.48
N HIS A 187 -16.07 -3.51 -6.05
CA HIS A 187 -14.82 -3.12 -5.37
C HIS A 187 -13.95 -2.26 -6.29
N VAL A 188 -13.36 -1.19 -5.74
CA VAL A 188 -12.31 -0.41 -6.41
C VAL A 188 -11.12 -0.28 -5.48
N GLY A 189 -9.94 -0.70 -5.92
CA GLY A 189 -8.67 -0.42 -5.25
C GLY A 189 -7.96 0.75 -5.92
N ILE A 190 -7.52 1.74 -5.15
CA ILE A 190 -6.75 2.88 -5.66
C ILE A 190 -5.35 2.84 -5.05
N PHE A 191 -4.34 2.58 -5.89
CA PHE A 191 -2.94 2.46 -5.52
C PHE A 191 -2.09 3.51 -6.27
N LEU A 192 -2.12 4.75 -5.76
CA LEU A 192 -1.45 5.91 -6.34
C LEU A 192 -0.67 6.69 -5.29
N GLY A 193 0.41 7.35 -5.72
CA GLY A 193 1.26 8.19 -4.88
C GLY A 193 2.76 7.96 -5.05
N ILE A 194 3.17 6.76 -5.48
CA ILE A 194 4.60 6.39 -5.56
C ILE A 194 5.37 7.35 -6.48
N ASN A 195 4.81 7.66 -7.65
CA ASN A 195 5.41 8.59 -8.61
C ASN A 195 5.22 10.07 -8.20
N ASP A 196 4.13 10.38 -7.50
CA ASP A 196 3.80 11.72 -7.02
C ASP A 196 4.89 12.22 -6.06
N VAL A 197 5.24 11.38 -5.08
CA VAL A 197 6.16 11.72 -3.99
C VAL A 197 7.63 11.68 -4.36
N TRP A 198 7.97 11.07 -5.51
CA TRP A 198 9.35 10.77 -5.92
C TRP A 198 10.26 12.01 -5.98
N HIS A 199 9.72 13.12 -6.47
CA HIS A 199 10.50 14.34 -6.74
C HIS A 199 10.49 15.37 -5.61
N CYS A 200 9.75 15.12 -4.52
CA CYS A 200 9.69 16.03 -3.38
C CYS A 200 11.02 16.01 -2.60
N LYS A 201 11.63 17.18 -2.43
CA LYS A 201 12.98 17.35 -1.85
C LYS A 201 12.96 17.74 -0.38
N ASP A 202 11.82 18.20 0.11
CA ASP A 202 11.61 18.64 1.48
C ASP A 202 10.12 18.56 1.86
N ASP A 203 9.82 18.79 3.13
CA ASP A 203 8.46 18.70 3.67
C ASP A 203 7.54 19.79 3.10
N SER A 204 8.09 20.94 2.69
CA SER A 204 7.31 22.01 2.04
C SER A 204 6.85 21.59 0.64
N SER A 205 7.71 20.94 -0.14
CA SER A 205 7.35 20.39 -1.45
C SER A 205 6.34 19.24 -1.34
N MET A 206 6.36 18.48 -0.23
CA MET A 206 5.32 17.51 0.08
C MET A 206 3.97 18.18 0.40
N GLN A 207 3.95 19.28 1.17
CA GLN A 207 2.70 20.01 1.42
C GLN A 207 2.07 20.50 0.12
N GLN A 208 2.87 21.12 -0.74
CA GLN A 208 2.40 21.65 -2.03
C GLN A 208 1.87 20.52 -2.93
N LEU A 209 2.53 19.36 -2.92
CA LEU A 209 2.04 18.18 -3.64
C LEU A 209 0.68 17.73 -3.09
N MET A 210 0.54 17.59 -1.77
CA MET A 210 -0.72 17.13 -1.17
C MET A 210 -1.87 18.12 -1.39
N ASP A 211 -1.60 19.42 -1.29
CA ASP A 211 -2.59 20.48 -1.58
C ASP A 211 -3.10 20.41 -3.02
N LYS A 212 -2.26 19.94 -3.95
CA LYS A 212 -2.60 19.75 -5.36
C LYS A 212 -3.30 18.42 -5.63
N GLU A 213 -2.71 17.30 -5.20
CA GLU A 213 -3.14 15.96 -5.62
C GLU A 213 -4.34 15.43 -4.80
N MET A 214 -4.46 15.78 -3.52
CA MET A 214 -5.53 15.24 -2.67
C MET A 214 -6.94 15.68 -3.11
N PRO A 215 -7.19 16.93 -3.55
CA PRO A 215 -8.47 17.29 -4.15
C PRO A 215 -8.84 16.45 -5.37
N MET A 216 -7.87 16.10 -6.22
CA MET A 216 -8.12 15.24 -7.39
C MET A 216 -8.45 13.80 -6.95
N LEU A 217 -7.73 13.26 -5.97
CA LEU A 217 -8.02 11.94 -5.42
C LEU A 217 -9.40 11.87 -4.75
N GLU A 218 -9.80 12.90 -4.00
CA GLU A 218 -11.14 13.03 -3.43
C GLU A 218 -12.23 13.07 -4.51
N GLU A 219 -11.97 13.77 -5.62
CA GLU A 219 -12.90 13.83 -6.74
C GLU A 219 -13.04 12.48 -7.47
N ILE A 220 -11.95 11.72 -7.64
CA ILE A 220 -11.98 10.34 -8.15
C ILE A 220 -12.89 9.48 -7.26
N VAL A 221 -12.68 9.52 -5.94
CA VAL A 221 -13.51 8.79 -4.96
C VAL A 221 -14.97 9.23 -5.04
N ARG A 222 -15.23 10.54 -5.12
CA ARG A 222 -16.58 11.10 -5.24
C ARG A 222 -17.30 10.59 -6.48
N GLN A 223 -16.63 10.54 -7.63
CA GLN A 223 -17.19 10.08 -8.90
C GLN A 223 -17.51 8.57 -8.89
N ILE A 224 -16.64 7.74 -8.31
CA ILE A 224 -16.91 6.30 -8.12
C ILE A 224 -18.16 6.10 -7.26
N ARG A 225 -18.26 6.82 -6.14
CA ARG A 225 -19.44 6.75 -5.25
C ARG A 225 -20.70 7.32 -5.89
N HIS A 226 -20.56 8.32 -6.76
CA HIS A 226 -21.69 8.87 -7.49
C HIS A 226 -22.25 7.88 -8.51
N TYR A 227 -21.39 7.09 -9.15
CA TYR A 227 -21.79 6.01 -10.03
C TYR A 227 -22.54 4.91 -9.26
N ASP A 228 -21.98 4.44 -8.15
CA ASP A 228 -22.66 3.51 -7.24
C ASP A 228 -22.08 3.63 -5.81
N ALA A 229 -22.91 4.07 -4.87
CA ALA A 229 -22.53 4.24 -3.47
C ALA A 229 -22.32 2.90 -2.74
N GLY A 230 -22.71 1.78 -3.34
CA GLY A 230 -22.49 0.42 -2.85
C GLY A 230 -21.11 -0.16 -3.19
N ILE A 231 -20.31 0.52 -4.02
CA ILE A 231 -18.93 0.10 -4.31
C ILE A 231 -18.06 0.32 -3.07
N ALA A 232 -17.40 -0.74 -2.61
CA ALA A 232 -16.35 -0.65 -1.59
C ALA A 232 -15.07 -0.08 -2.22
N ILE A 233 -14.53 0.97 -1.63
CA ILE A 233 -13.32 1.65 -2.12
C ILE A 233 -12.18 1.41 -1.14
N GLY A 234 -11.15 0.71 -1.59
CA GLY A 234 -9.91 0.50 -0.87
C GLY A 234 -8.85 1.54 -1.28
N ILE A 235 -8.50 2.44 -0.37
CA ILE A 235 -7.37 3.36 -0.53
C ILE A 235 -6.10 2.62 -0.09
N MET A 236 -5.27 2.24 -1.05
CA MET A 236 -4.09 1.40 -0.81
C MET A 236 -2.94 2.29 -0.37
N LEU A 237 -2.55 2.17 0.90
CA LEU A 237 -1.40 2.88 1.44
C LEU A 237 -0.14 2.41 0.72
N ILE A 238 0.61 3.34 0.13
CA ILE A 238 1.68 3.01 -0.80
C ILE A 238 2.83 2.29 -0.10
N ILE A 239 3.48 1.39 -0.83
CA ILE A 239 4.55 0.55 -0.29
C ILE A 239 5.78 1.36 0.11
N PRO A 240 6.52 0.92 1.15
CA PRO A 240 7.80 1.49 1.52
C PRO A 240 8.88 1.21 0.45
N PRO A 241 9.95 2.03 0.39
CA PRO A 241 11.11 1.76 -0.46
C PRO A 241 11.92 0.56 0.00
N PRO A 242 12.90 0.09 -0.80
CA PRO A 242 13.83 -0.95 -0.32
C PRO A 242 14.57 -0.52 0.95
N ARG A 243 15.06 -1.51 1.70
CA ARG A 243 15.76 -1.29 2.98
C ARG A 243 17.03 -0.46 2.85
N THR A 244 17.70 -0.49 1.70
CA THR A 244 19.05 0.06 1.54
C THR A 244 19.12 1.21 0.55
N GLN A 245 20.14 2.07 0.70
CA GLN A 245 20.45 3.13 -0.26
C GLN A 245 20.94 2.58 -1.61
N ASP A 246 21.37 1.31 -1.65
CA ASP A 246 21.90 0.67 -2.85
C ASP A 246 20.87 0.64 -3.98
N GLY A 247 19.59 0.38 -3.68
CA GLY A 247 18.52 0.39 -4.69
C GLY A 247 18.43 1.73 -5.42
N PHE A 248 18.43 2.83 -4.66
CA PHE A 248 18.40 4.20 -5.21
C PHE A 248 19.70 4.53 -5.96
N GLY A 249 20.83 4.06 -5.43
CA GLY A 249 22.15 4.19 -6.05
C GLY A 249 22.20 3.53 -7.43
N ASN A 250 21.62 2.34 -7.55
CA ASN A 250 21.56 1.61 -8.80
C ASN A 250 20.59 2.28 -9.80
N SER A 251 19.35 2.57 -9.38
CA SER A 251 18.33 3.13 -10.27
C SER A 251 18.65 4.54 -10.75
N TYR A 252 19.16 5.42 -9.86
CA TYR A 252 19.32 6.85 -10.17
C TYR A 252 20.62 7.49 -9.66
N GLY A 253 21.61 6.70 -9.23
CA GLY A 253 22.88 7.21 -8.74
C GLY A 253 22.71 8.06 -7.48
N THR A 254 23.17 9.31 -7.53
CA THR A 254 23.16 10.23 -6.37
C THR A 254 21.94 11.16 -6.34
N LYS A 255 20.92 10.90 -7.16
CA LYS A 255 19.77 11.82 -7.35
C LYS A 255 18.70 11.73 -6.26
N GLN A 256 18.69 10.64 -5.48
CA GLN A 256 17.71 10.43 -4.44
C GLN A 256 18.31 9.67 -3.25
N THR A 257 17.88 10.02 -2.04
CA THR A 257 18.24 9.29 -0.84
C THR A 257 17.06 8.46 -0.37
N ARG A 258 17.32 7.24 0.10
CA ARG A 258 16.29 6.42 0.74
C ARG A 258 15.58 7.18 1.85
N ARG A 259 16.34 7.90 2.68
CA ARG A 259 15.80 8.69 3.81
C ARG A 259 14.75 9.69 3.37
N ARG A 260 15.01 10.49 2.33
CA ARG A 260 14.06 11.51 1.85
C ARG A 260 12.84 10.85 1.24
N TYR A 261 13.04 9.85 0.40
CA TYR A 261 11.92 9.17 -0.26
C TYR A 261 11.03 8.44 0.75
N LYS A 262 11.61 7.67 1.69
CA LYS A 262 10.87 7.00 2.77
C LYS A 262 10.04 7.99 3.60
N ARG A 263 10.61 9.16 3.94
CA ARG A 263 9.87 10.22 4.63
C ARG A 263 8.69 10.73 3.79
N ASN A 264 8.86 10.90 2.48
CA ASN A 264 7.78 11.32 1.59
C ASN A 264 6.65 10.28 1.52
N VAL A 265 6.99 8.99 1.36
CA VAL A 265 6.04 7.87 1.38
C VAL A 265 5.25 7.87 2.69
N TRP A 266 5.96 8.02 3.83
CA TRP A 266 5.31 8.07 5.14
C TRP A 266 4.33 9.26 5.25
N MET A 267 4.73 10.45 4.79
CA MET A 267 3.86 11.65 4.81
C MET A 267 2.62 11.46 3.92
N TRP A 268 2.78 10.87 2.74
CA TRP A 268 1.66 10.56 1.85
C TRP A 268 0.69 9.56 2.48
N ASN A 269 1.21 8.48 3.06
CA ASN A 269 0.36 7.48 3.73
C ASN A 269 -0.31 8.05 4.98
N GLN A 270 0.36 8.94 5.74
CA GLN A 270 -0.27 9.66 6.83
C GLN A 270 -1.44 10.52 6.33
N GLU A 271 -1.27 11.22 5.22
CA GLU A 271 -2.31 12.06 4.65
C GLU A 271 -3.50 11.23 4.15
N LEU A 272 -3.25 10.12 3.45
CA LEU A 272 -4.30 9.17 3.06
C LEU A 272 -5.03 8.63 4.28
N ALA A 273 -4.30 8.24 5.33
CA ALA A 273 -4.88 7.74 6.56
C ALA A 273 -5.75 8.79 7.27
N GLY A 274 -5.29 10.04 7.34
CA GLY A 274 -6.04 11.15 7.94
C GLY A 274 -7.30 11.51 7.16
N ARG A 275 -7.26 11.44 5.83
CA ARG A 275 -8.39 11.78 4.94
C ARG A 275 -9.43 10.67 4.84
N PHE A 276 -8.99 9.44 4.67
CA PHE A 276 -9.87 8.32 4.32
C PHE A 276 -10.11 7.33 5.48
N GLY A 277 -9.26 7.31 6.51
CA GLY A 277 -9.31 6.30 7.57
C GLY A 277 -10.53 6.30 8.48
N ASN A 278 -11.36 7.35 8.45
CA ASN A 278 -12.60 7.45 9.23
C ASN A 278 -13.86 7.46 8.35
N ARG A 279 -13.77 6.92 7.12
CA ARG A 279 -14.83 6.98 6.10
C ARG A 279 -15.51 5.63 5.85
N HIS A 280 -15.48 4.72 6.82
CA HIS A 280 -16.16 3.41 6.74
C HIS A 280 -17.67 3.53 6.43
N ALA A 281 -18.34 4.57 6.93
CA ALA A 281 -19.76 4.82 6.64
C ALA A 281 -20.03 5.16 5.16
N GLU A 282 -18.99 5.45 4.38
CA GLU A 282 -19.03 5.70 2.94
C GLU A 282 -18.52 4.50 2.14
N SER A 283 -18.32 3.34 2.78
CA SER A 283 -17.69 2.15 2.21
C SER A 283 -16.25 2.40 1.74
N ILE A 284 -15.54 3.31 2.40
CA ILE A 284 -14.14 3.63 2.13
C ILE A 284 -13.27 3.08 3.25
N GLU A 285 -12.25 2.31 2.88
CA GLU A 285 -11.32 1.67 3.81
C GLU A 285 -9.87 1.89 3.39
N LEU A 286 -8.95 1.82 4.35
CA LEU A 286 -7.52 1.80 4.07
C LEU A 286 -7.05 0.36 3.90
N ILE A 287 -6.27 0.09 2.85
CA ILE A 287 -5.58 -1.19 2.68
C ILE A 287 -4.11 -0.98 3.06
N PRO A 288 -3.63 -1.52 4.18
CA PRO A 288 -2.35 -1.13 4.78
C PRO A 288 -1.16 -1.89 4.19
N LEU A 289 -0.97 -1.86 2.87
CA LEU A 289 0.09 -2.64 2.19
C LEU A 289 1.48 -2.41 2.79
N HIS A 290 1.76 -1.16 3.17
CA HIS A 290 3.06 -0.77 3.71
C HIS A 290 3.50 -1.57 4.93
N VAL A 291 2.59 -2.08 5.77
CA VAL A 291 3.00 -2.80 6.98
C VAL A 291 3.50 -4.21 6.68
N ASN A 292 3.02 -4.84 5.60
CA ASN A 292 3.25 -6.26 5.33
C ASN A 292 4.41 -6.53 4.36
N LEU A 293 4.86 -5.54 3.59
CA LEU A 293 5.93 -5.74 2.61
C LEU A 293 7.31 -5.89 3.28
N ASP A 294 8.00 -7.00 3.03
CA ASP A 294 9.40 -7.19 3.43
C ASP A 294 10.34 -6.37 2.52
N THR A 295 10.78 -5.22 3.01
CA THR A 295 11.69 -4.34 2.25
C THR A 295 13.13 -4.82 2.20
N VAL A 296 13.47 -5.90 2.90
CA VAL A 296 14.81 -6.50 2.92
C VAL A 296 14.89 -7.63 1.90
N HIS A 297 13.97 -8.59 1.99
CA HIS A 297 14.06 -9.85 1.24
C HIS A 297 13.20 -9.88 -0.01
N ASN A 298 12.16 -9.05 -0.09
CA ASN A 298 11.22 -9.06 -1.21
C ASN A 298 11.42 -7.88 -2.17
N MET A 299 12.61 -7.28 -2.15
CA MET A 299 13.08 -6.28 -3.10
C MET A 299 14.21 -6.86 -3.95
N PRO A 300 14.30 -6.51 -5.24
CA PRO A 300 15.28 -7.09 -6.13
C PRO A 300 16.69 -6.67 -5.74
N GLY A 301 17.65 -7.53 -6.04
CA GLY A 301 19.06 -7.28 -5.78
C GLY A 301 19.97 -8.20 -6.57
N VAL A 302 21.26 -7.95 -6.43
CA VAL A 302 22.34 -8.66 -7.11
C VAL A 302 23.49 -8.92 -6.15
N TRP A 303 24.20 -10.03 -6.38
CA TRP A 303 25.49 -10.29 -5.75
C TRP A 303 26.58 -9.61 -6.55
N GLU A 304 27.36 -8.75 -5.89
CA GLU A 304 28.51 -8.05 -6.49
C GLU A 304 29.73 -8.15 -5.61
N GLU A 305 30.93 -7.96 -6.17
CA GLU A 305 32.15 -7.86 -5.38
C GLU A 305 32.11 -6.64 -4.44
N ALA A 306 32.61 -6.79 -3.21
CA ALA A 306 32.61 -5.74 -2.21
C ALA A 306 33.31 -4.46 -2.70
N ASN A 307 34.40 -4.62 -3.47
CA ASN A 307 35.06 -3.59 -4.26
C ASN A 307 36.11 -4.23 -5.19
N SER A 308 36.73 -3.44 -6.07
CA SER A 308 37.72 -3.90 -7.06
C SER A 308 38.98 -4.60 -6.51
N ARG A 309 39.19 -4.61 -5.18
CA ARG A 309 40.29 -5.31 -4.50
C ARG A 309 39.82 -6.39 -3.53
N ASN A 310 38.52 -6.66 -3.47
CA ASN A 310 37.93 -7.64 -2.57
C ASN A 310 36.78 -8.37 -3.29
N SER A 311 37.07 -9.58 -3.76
CA SER A 311 36.12 -10.43 -4.49
C SER A 311 35.02 -11.05 -3.62
N LYS A 312 34.97 -10.73 -2.31
CA LYS A 312 33.88 -11.15 -1.44
C LYS A 312 32.56 -10.64 -2.00
N GLN A 313 31.62 -11.55 -2.23
CA GLN A 313 30.29 -11.21 -2.69
C GLN A 313 29.48 -10.55 -1.59
N VAL A 314 28.82 -9.44 -1.92
CA VAL A 314 27.86 -8.73 -1.08
C VAL A 314 26.54 -8.59 -1.84
N TRP A 315 25.43 -8.78 -1.15
CA TRP A 315 24.11 -8.58 -1.71
C TRP A 315 23.77 -7.09 -1.70
N ARG A 316 23.31 -6.55 -2.83
CA ARG A 316 22.89 -5.16 -2.98
C ARG A 316 21.53 -5.10 -3.64
N GLN A 317 20.61 -4.36 -3.03
CA GLN A 317 19.33 -4.08 -3.68
C GLN A 317 19.58 -3.16 -4.89
N ASN A 318 18.84 -3.38 -5.98
CA ASN A 318 19.12 -2.72 -7.26
C ASN A 318 17.89 -2.08 -7.92
N ASP A 319 16.76 -2.05 -7.21
CA ASP A 319 15.58 -1.27 -7.57
C ASP A 319 15.11 -0.51 -6.32
N ASP A 320 14.64 0.71 -6.51
CA ASP A 320 14.21 1.61 -5.44
C ASP A 320 12.71 1.76 -5.27
N VAL A 321 11.94 1.08 -6.13
CA VAL A 321 10.49 1.15 -6.11
C VAL A 321 9.88 -0.25 -6.21
N HIS A 322 10.26 -1.02 -7.23
CA HIS A 322 9.49 -2.20 -7.63
C HIS A 322 9.88 -3.43 -6.82
N PRO A 323 8.92 -4.09 -6.14
CA PRO A 323 9.18 -5.35 -5.44
C PRO A 323 9.53 -6.49 -6.40
N THR A 324 10.08 -7.56 -5.83
CA THR A 324 10.13 -8.88 -6.47
C THR A 324 8.73 -9.49 -6.59
N VAL A 325 8.60 -10.60 -7.32
CA VAL A 325 7.34 -11.36 -7.41
C VAL A 325 6.81 -11.71 -6.02
N GLU A 326 7.68 -12.15 -5.10
CA GLU A 326 7.35 -12.46 -3.72
C GLU A 326 6.80 -11.24 -2.96
N GLY A 327 7.35 -10.06 -3.22
CA GLY A 327 6.83 -8.80 -2.65
C GLY A 327 5.46 -8.43 -3.21
N TYR A 328 5.24 -8.63 -4.50
CA TYR A 328 3.92 -8.49 -5.11
C TYR A 328 2.88 -9.49 -4.55
N ARG A 329 3.31 -10.70 -4.15
CA ARG A 329 2.42 -11.65 -3.47
C ARG A 329 2.04 -11.18 -2.08
N GLN A 330 2.95 -10.57 -1.30
CA GLN A 330 2.59 -9.95 -0.01
C GLN A 330 1.62 -8.77 -0.16
N ILE A 331 1.74 -8.01 -1.25
CA ILE A 331 0.74 -6.98 -1.62
C ILE A 331 -0.61 -7.66 -1.88
N ALA A 332 -0.63 -8.73 -2.69
CA ALA A 332 -1.85 -9.49 -2.98
C ALA A 332 -2.50 -10.08 -1.73
N ASP A 333 -1.74 -10.64 -0.79
CA ASP A 333 -2.23 -11.17 0.48
C ASP A 333 -3.04 -10.14 1.26
N THR A 334 -2.48 -8.93 1.41
CA THR A 334 -3.13 -7.85 2.16
C THR A 334 -4.45 -7.41 1.51
N ILE A 335 -4.49 -7.38 0.18
CA ILE A 335 -5.69 -7.05 -0.59
C ILE A 335 -6.71 -8.20 -0.52
N TYR A 336 -6.25 -9.46 -0.58
CA TYR A 336 -7.09 -10.64 -0.41
C TYR A 336 -7.78 -10.60 0.96
N TYR A 337 -7.05 -10.28 2.03
CA TYR A 337 -7.64 -10.14 3.36
C TYR A 337 -8.72 -9.07 3.40
N TRP A 338 -8.46 -7.90 2.80
CA TRP A 338 -9.46 -6.83 2.68
C TRP A 338 -10.72 -7.28 1.92
N LEU A 339 -10.56 -7.93 0.75
CA LEU A 339 -11.68 -8.46 -0.04
C LEU A 339 -12.47 -9.56 0.69
N ARG A 340 -11.88 -10.17 1.72
CA ARG A 340 -12.50 -11.20 2.58
C ARG A 340 -13.12 -10.64 3.86
N THR A 341 -12.73 -9.45 4.32
CA THR A 341 -13.22 -8.84 5.58
C THR A 341 -14.50 -8.02 5.43
N LEU A 342 -14.94 -7.77 4.18
CA LEU A 342 -16.16 -7.02 3.83
C LEU A 342 -17.41 -7.86 3.60
#